data_AF-A0A0T6A670-F1
#
_entry.id   AF-A0A0T6A670-F1
#
_cell.length_a   1.000
_cell.length_b   1.000
_cell.length_c   1.000
_cell.angle_alpha   90.00
_cell.angle_beta   90.00
_cell.angle_gamma   90.00
#
_symmetry.space_group_name_H-M   'P 1'
#
loop_
_entity.id
_entity.type
_entity.pdbx_description
1 polymer ?
#
loop_
_entity_poly.entity_id
_entity_poly.type
_entity_poly.pdbx_seq_one_letter_code
_entity_poly.pdbx_strand_id
1 'polypeptide(L)'
;MAQDAPAFWRRKFYVHPIQRKYFFLSLVPLLVFASAMALLVFVPLNLALQGPSPDFEKVAALGQLQGAGGVRIWLAIFLSMAVSALMSFFVTHKFAGPLYRIEQILRKVEQGDLPAAVRIRRGDDIQEFADVVESAFKPITLALTAIKEQQALAAQELAALQGRIKAESNGDILRGLERIGRTHKEIENILANFKI
;
A
#
# COMPACT_ATOMS: atom_id res chain seq x y z
N MET A 1 22.23 32.21 -3.82
CA MET A 1 22.89 31.09 -3.13
C MET A 1 21.82 30.25 -2.46
N ALA A 2 21.16 29.36 -3.21
CA ALA A 2 20.22 28.40 -2.66
C ALA A 2 21.01 27.11 -2.39
N GLN A 3 21.17 26.77 -1.11
CA GLN A 3 21.83 25.54 -0.71
C GLN A 3 20.94 24.36 -1.14
N ASP A 4 21.48 23.50 -2.00
CA ASP A 4 20.90 22.21 -2.37
C ASP A 4 20.79 21.34 -1.12
N ALA A 5 19.57 21.24 -0.59
CA ALA A 5 19.27 20.32 0.50
C ALA A 5 19.58 18.86 0.05
N PRO A 6 20.31 18.07 0.85
CA PRO A 6 20.78 16.75 0.45
C PRO A 6 19.63 15.78 0.16
N ALA A 7 19.83 14.91 -0.84
CA ALA A 7 18.80 14.07 -1.48
C ALA A 7 17.98 13.16 -0.53
N PHE A 8 18.45 12.93 0.69
CA PHE A 8 17.73 12.12 1.68
C PHE A 8 16.50 12.81 2.28
N TRP A 9 16.43 14.14 2.26
CA TRP A 9 15.31 14.93 2.82
C TRP A 9 14.11 15.08 1.86
N ARG A 10 14.22 14.62 0.60
CA ARG A 10 13.10 14.70 -0.38
C ARG A 10 12.04 13.62 -0.19
N ARG A 11 12.17 12.74 0.81
CA ARG A 11 11.16 11.73 1.12
C ARG A 11 10.10 12.36 2.02
N LYS A 12 8.91 12.62 1.47
CA LYS A 12 7.73 12.95 2.28
C LYS A 12 7.56 11.84 3.33
N PHE A 13 7.78 12.18 4.60
CA PHE A 13 7.65 11.24 5.72
C PHE A 13 6.21 10.74 5.92
N TYR A 14 5.23 11.49 5.38
CA TYR A 14 3.82 11.15 5.31
C TYR A 14 3.48 10.68 3.90
N VAL A 15 3.27 9.38 3.72
CA VAL A 15 3.01 8.79 2.39
C VAL A 15 1.58 8.25 2.29
N HIS A 16 0.94 7.86 3.39
CA HIS A 16 -0.35 7.19 3.31
C HIS A 16 -1.20 7.34 4.59
N PRO A 17 -2.54 7.52 4.50
CA PRO A 17 -3.43 7.66 5.67
C PRO A 17 -3.40 6.46 6.61
N ILE A 18 -2.98 5.29 6.12
CA ILE A 18 -2.79 4.08 6.92
C ILE A 18 -1.75 4.30 8.03
N GLN A 19 -0.70 5.10 7.80
CA GLN A 19 0.33 5.36 8.80
C GLN A 19 -0.27 5.99 10.07
N ARG A 20 -1.17 6.96 9.91
CA ARG A 20 -1.88 7.60 11.03
C ARG A 20 -2.77 6.60 11.76
N LYS A 21 -3.51 5.77 11.02
CA LYS A 21 -4.43 4.78 11.61
C LYS A 21 -3.68 3.79 12.52
N TYR A 22 -2.57 3.24 12.05
CA TYR A 22 -1.79 2.25 12.81
C TYR A 22 -0.93 2.89 13.91
N PHE A 23 -0.45 4.12 13.73
CA PHE A 23 0.15 4.89 14.82
C PHE A 23 -0.81 5.02 16.01
N PHE A 24 -2.03 5.50 15.77
CA PHE A 24 -3.04 5.60 16.83
C PHE A 24 -3.49 4.23 17.36
N LEU A 25 -3.56 3.20 16.50
CA LEU A 25 -3.84 1.82 16.92
C LEU A 25 -2.81 1.30 17.93
N SER A 26 -1.54 1.75 17.85
CA SER A 26 -0.51 1.38 18.83
C SER A 26 -0.39 2.35 20.00
N LEU A 27 -0.62 3.64 19.80
CA LEU A 27 -0.49 4.66 20.84
C LEU A 27 -1.63 4.58 21.87
N VAL A 28 -2.88 4.40 21.42
CA VAL A 28 -4.04 4.40 22.32
C VAL A 28 -3.96 3.25 23.35
N PRO A 29 -3.66 1.99 22.98
CA PRO A 29 -3.48 0.92 23.96
C PRO A 29 -2.36 1.19 24.96
N LEU A 30 -1.25 1.80 24.52
CA LEU A 30 -0.15 2.18 25.41
C LEU A 30 -0.60 3.24 26.43
N LEU A 31 -1.38 4.23 26.01
CA LEU A 31 -1.94 5.24 26.92
C LEU A 31 -2.95 4.64 27.89
N VAL A 32 -3.81 3.74 27.42
CA VAL A 32 -4.77 3.02 28.27
C VAL A 32 -4.02 2.16 29.30
N PHE A 33 -2.98 1.43 28.88
CA PHE A 33 -2.15 0.63 29.77
C PHE A 33 -1.43 1.50 30.82
N ALA A 34 -0.82 2.62 30.42
CA ALA A 34 -0.21 3.56 31.36
C ALA A 34 -1.22 4.12 32.35
N SER A 35 -2.43 4.46 31.90
CA SER A 35 -3.49 4.98 32.74
C SER A 35 -3.97 3.92 33.74
N ALA A 36 -4.19 2.69 33.28
CA ALA A 36 -4.58 1.56 34.14
C ALA A 36 -3.49 1.23 35.17
N MET A 37 -2.21 1.25 34.77
CA MET A 37 -1.08 1.07 35.68
C MET A 37 -0.98 2.19 36.70
N ALA A 38 -1.18 3.45 36.29
CA ALA A 38 -1.19 4.57 37.23
C ALA A 38 -2.33 4.40 38.25
N LEU A 39 -3.54 4.04 37.82
CA LEU A 39 -4.64 3.78 38.75
C LEU A 39 -4.31 2.64 39.71
N LEU A 40 -3.80 1.51 39.19
CA LEU A 40 -3.47 0.34 40.01
C LEU A 40 -2.40 0.64 41.07
N VAL A 41 -1.43 1.49 40.77
CA VAL A 41 -0.35 1.82 41.69
C VAL A 41 -0.74 2.94 42.66
N PHE A 42 -1.30 4.05 42.16
CA PHE A 42 -1.48 5.25 42.94
C PHE A 42 -2.77 5.25 43.78
N VAL A 43 -3.84 4.59 43.31
CA VAL A 43 -5.13 4.56 44.04
C VAL A 43 -5.02 3.79 45.36
N PRO A 44 -4.43 2.58 45.44
CA PRO A 44 -4.35 1.84 46.69
C PRO A 44 -3.56 2.58 47.78
N LEU A 45 -2.46 3.24 47.43
CA LEU A 45 -1.69 4.03 48.40
C LEU A 45 -2.51 5.20 48.93
N ASN A 46 -3.20 5.93 48.04
CA ASN A 46 -4.01 7.07 48.45
C ASN A 46 -5.17 6.63 49.37
N LEU A 47 -5.83 5.51 49.06
CA LEU A 47 -6.87 4.94 49.91
C LEU A 47 -6.31 4.48 51.27
N ALA A 48 -5.13 3.85 51.28
CA ALA A 48 -4.49 3.40 52.51
C ALA A 48 -4.10 4.56 53.45
N LEU A 49 -3.70 5.70 52.89
CA LEU A 49 -3.38 6.91 53.64
C LEU A 49 -4.62 7.63 54.21
N GLN A 50 -5.76 7.55 53.53
CA GLN A 50 -7.01 8.19 53.94
C GLN A 50 -7.89 7.31 54.85
N GLY A 51 -7.48 6.07 55.12
CA GLY A 51 -8.25 5.13 55.95
C GLY A 51 -8.35 5.56 57.43
N PRO A 52 -9.38 5.11 58.17
CA PRO A 52 -9.58 5.46 59.59
C PRO A 52 -8.45 5.05 60.52
N SER A 53 -7.72 3.98 60.16
CA SER A 53 -6.51 3.51 60.84
C SER A 53 -5.49 3.07 59.78
N PRO A 54 -4.60 3.97 59.32
CA PRO A 54 -3.61 3.65 58.30
C PRO A 54 -2.67 2.52 58.76
N ASP A 55 -2.59 1.47 57.95
CA ASP A 55 -1.62 0.39 58.13
C ASP A 55 -0.26 0.86 57.60
N PHE A 56 0.60 1.32 58.51
CA PHE A 56 1.89 1.92 58.17
C PHE A 56 2.84 0.95 57.44
N GLU A 57 2.73 -0.36 57.68
CA GLU A 57 3.55 -1.36 56.99
C GLU A 57 3.15 -1.46 55.51
N LYS A 58 1.83 -1.52 55.24
CA LYS A 58 1.31 -1.51 53.86
C LYS A 58 1.59 -0.21 53.13
N VAL A 59 1.42 0.93 53.81
CA VAL A 59 1.73 2.25 53.26
C VAL A 59 3.21 2.37 52.91
N ALA A 60 4.10 1.88 53.78
CA ALA A 60 5.54 1.87 53.50
C ALA A 60 5.89 0.98 52.30
N ALA A 61 5.31 -0.23 52.20
CA ALA A 61 5.53 -1.13 51.08
C ALA A 61 5.07 -0.53 49.73
N LEU A 62 3.87 0.06 49.69
CA LEU A 62 3.34 0.75 48.51
C LEU A 62 4.15 2.02 48.16
N GLY A 63 4.61 2.75 49.18
CA GLY A 63 5.48 3.91 49.02
C GLY A 63 6.85 3.56 48.44
N GLN A 64 7.41 2.39 48.77
CA GLN A 64 8.65 1.92 48.15
C GLN A 64 8.51 1.63 46.66
N LEU A 65 7.36 1.09 46.22
CA LEU A 65 7.05 0.86 44.79
C LEU A 65 6.87 2.16 44.00
N GLN A 66 6.48 3.26 44.65
CA GLN A 66 6.27 4.57 44.02
C GLN A 66 7.48 5.50 44.13
N GLY A 67 8.26 5.37 45.21
CA GLY A 67 9.41 6.21 45.51
C GLY A 67 10.71 5.70 44.88
N ALA A 68 11.83 6.04 45.52
CA ALA A 68 13.17 5.73 45.03
C ALA A 68 13.43 4.21 44.83
N GLY A 69 12.73 3.34 45.56
CA GLY A 69 12.82 1.88 45.41
C GLY A 69 12.24 1.37 44.08
N GLY A 70 11.16 2.00 43.59
CA GLY A 70 10.46 1.62 42.37
C GLY A 70 10.94 2.34 41.10
N VAL A 71 11.81 3.35 41.20
CA VAL A 71 12.23 4.17 40.06
C VAL A 71 12.78 3.34 38.89
N ARG A 72 13.49 2.24 39.18
CA ARG A 72 14.03 1.32 38.16
C ARG A 72 12.93 0.59 37.40
N ILE A 73 11.85 0.22 38.09
CA ILE A 73 10.69 -0.46 37.52
C ILE A 73 9.95 0.51 36.59
N TRP A 74 9.68 1.74 37.07
CA TRP A 74 9.04 2.77 36.25
C TRP A 74 9.85 3.11 35.01
N LEU A 75 11.17 3.27 35.16
CA LEU A 75 12.07 3.51 34.04
C LEU A 75 12.01 2.37 33.03
N ALA A 76 12.04 1.10 33.47
CA ALA A 76 11.92 -0.04 32.58
C ALA A 76 10.57 -0.10 31.85
N ILE A 77 9.46 0.22 32.53
CA ILE A 77 8.13 0.27 31.92
C ILE A 77 8.07 1.38 30.86
N PHE A 78 8.43 2.62 31.20
CA PHE A 78 8.37 3.72 30.23
C PHE A 78 9.33 3.51 29.05
N LEU A 79 10.52 2.95 29.29
CA LEU A 79 11.44 2.60 28.23
C LEU A 79 10.86 1.52 27.31
N SER A 80 10.27 0.46 27.86
CA SER A 80 9.64 -0.60 27.05
C SER A 80 8.44 -0.09 26.24
N MET A 81 7.65 0.82 26.82
CA MET A 81 6.57 1.52 26.09
C MET A 81 7.11 2.38 24.96
N ALA A 82 8.18 3.15 25.20
CA ALA A 82 8.80 4.00 24.18
C ALA A 82 9.37 3.16 23.03
N VAL A 83 10.09 2.07 23.35
CA VAL A 83 10.61 1.13 22.34
C VAL A 83 9.46 0.49 21.56
N SER A 84 8.36 0.10 22.22
CA SER A 84 7.20 -0.49 21.55
C SER A 84 6.52 0.49 20.58
N ALA A 85 6.32 1.75 21.02
CA ALA A 85 5.77 2.80 20.16
C ALA A 85 6.66 3.06 18.94
N LEU A 86 7.97 3.13 19.16
CA LEU A 86 8.95 3.35 18.10
C LEU A 86 8.97 2.18 17.10
N MET A 87 8.95 0.94 17.60
CA MET A 87 8.90 -0.26 16.76
C MET A 87 7.62 -0.32 15.93
N SER A 88 6.46 -0.04 16.53
CA SER A 88 5.19 0.05 15.81
C SER A 88 5.23 1.09 14.69
N PHE A 89 5.80 2.27 14.97
CA PHE A 89 5.97 3.33 13.97
C PHE A 89 6.86 2.87 12.81
N PHE A 90 8.02 2.27 13.10
CA PHE A 90 8.94 1.78 12.07
C PHE A 90 8.33 0.69 11.20
N VAL A 91 7.67 -0.30 11.81
CA VAL A 91 6.99 -1.38 11.09
C VAL A 91 5.93 -0.79 10.17
N THR A 92 5.02 0.02 10.70
CA THR A 92 3.95 0.66 9.91
C THR A 92 4.51 1.46 8.72
N HIS A 93 5.61 2.18 8.91
CA HIS A 93 6.23 2.95 7.85
C HIS A 93 6.80 2.04 6.73
N LYS A 94 7.44 0.94 7.11
CA LYS A 94 7.99 -0.05 6.17
C LYS A 94 6.90 -0.69 5.30
N PHE A 95 5.71 -0.91 5.84
CA PHE A 95 4.56 -1.44 5.07
C PHE A 95 3.88 -0.39 4.18
N ALA A 96 3.70 0.84 4.67
CA ALA A 96 2.90 1.84 3.97
C ALA A 96 3.49 2.33 2.65
N GLY A 97 4.83 2.45 2.56
CA GLY A 97 5.51 2.91 1.35
C GLY A 97 5.32 1.98 0.14
N PRO A 98 5.65 0.69 0.26
CA PRO A 98 5.45 -0.30 -0.80
C PRO A 98 3.98 -0.44 -1.19
N LEU A 99 3.07 -0.41 -0.22
CA LEU A 99 1.63 -0.49 -0.47
C LEU A 99 1.13 0.68 -1.34
N TYR A 100 1.54 1.91 -1.02
CA TYR A 100 1.21 3.08 -1.83
C TYR A 100 1.73 2.95 -3.26
N ARG A 101 2.93 2.38 -3.44
CA ARG A 101 3.48 2.15 -4.77
C ARG A 101 2.64 1.17 -5.60
N ILE A 102 2.13 0.10 -4.98
CA ILE A 102 1.20 -0.83 -5.63
C ILE A 102 -0.09 -0.11 -6.01
N GLU A 103 -0.66 0.70 -5.12
CA GLU A 103 -1.85 1.48 -5.42
C GLU A 103 -1.65 2.38 -6.65
N GLN A 104 -0.50 3.05 -6.76
CA GLN A 104 -0.17 3.86 -7.95
C GLN A 104 -0.05 3.02 -9.22
N ILE A 105 0.45 1.79 -9.13
CA ILE A 105 0.51 0.86 -10.26
C ILE A 105 -0.90 0.43 -10.68
N LEU A 106 -1.76 0.07 -9.72
CA LEU A 106 -3.16 -0.30 -10.01
C LEU A 106 -3.95 0.87 -10.62
N ARG A 107 -3.71 2.10 -10.18
CA ARG A 107 -4.32 3.31 -10.78
C ARG A 107 -3.88 3.55 -12.22
N LYS A 108 -2.66 3.14 -12.60
CA LYS A 108 -2.23 3.16 -14.00
C LYS A 108 -2.95 2.10 -14.83
N VAL A 109 -3.12 0.91 -14.27
CA VAL A 109 -3.89 -0.19 -14.90
C VAL A 109 -5.35 0.22 -15.13
N GLU A 110 -5.96 0.94 -14.19
CA GLU A 110 -7.31 1.53 -14.35
C GLU A 110 -7.39 2.47 -15.58
N GLN A 111 -6.29 3.13 -15.93
CA GLN A 111 -6.17 4.01 -17.10
C GLN A 111 -5.71 3.28 -18.37
N GLY A 112 -5.71 1.94 -18.36
CA GLY A 112 -5.28 1.10 -19.49
C GLY A 112 -3.76 0.94 -19.63
N ASP A 113 -2.96 1.50 -18.71
CA ASP A 113 -1.50 1.31 -18.68
C ASP A 113 -1.18 0.04 -17.87
N LEU A 114 -1.03 -1.08 -18.58
CA LEU A 114 -0.65 -2.37 -18.01
C LEU A 114 0.88 -2.50 -18.03
N PRO A 115 1.57 -2.29 -16.89
CA PRO A 115 3.01 -2.39 -16.86
C PRO A 115 3.46 -3.85 -17.01
N ALA A 116 4.43 -4.08 -17.88
CA ALA A 116 5.02 -5.41 -18.07
C ALA A 116 5.81 -5.93 -16.86
N ALA A 117 6.11 -5.07 -15.88
CA ALA A 117 6.81 -5.44 -14.64
C ALA A 117 6.39 -4.56 -13.45
N VAL A 118 6.17 -5.17 -12.28
CA VAL A 118 5.77 -4.51 -11.03
C VAL A 118 6.99 -4.51 -10.10
N ARG A 119 7.91 -3.57 -10.31
CA ARG A 119 9.13 -3.50 -9.51
C ARG A 119 8.89 -2.82 -8.15
N ILE A 120 8.90 -3.62 -7.09
CA ILE A 120 9.03 -3.16 -5.71
C ILE A 120 10.49 -3.33 -5.24
N ARG A 121 10.88 -2.60 -4.20
CA ARG A 121 12.24 -2.67 -3.66
C ARG A 121 12.41 -4.01 -2.93
N ARG A 122 13.51 -4.73 -3.23
CA ARG A 122 13.86 -5.99 -2.56
C ARG A 122 13.96 -5.79 -1.05
N GLY A 123 13.31 -6.66 -0.27
CA GLY A 123 13.32 -6.67 1.20
C GLY A 123 12.11 -5.99 1.86
N ASP A 124 11.17 -5.48 1.06
CA ASP A 124 9.88 -4.99 1.56
C ASP A 124 8.95 -6.17 1.87
N ASP A 125 8.20 -6.07 2.97
CA ASP A 125 7.35 -7.17 3.48
C ASP A 125 6.15 -7.50 2.55
N ILE A 126 5.95 -6.70 1.49
CA ILE A 126 4.86 -6.81 0.51
C ILE A 126 5.36 -7.37 -0.82
N GLN A 127 6.62 -7.83 -0.90
CA GLN A 127 7.19 -8.34 -2.15
C GLN A 127 6.39 -9.48 -2.76
N GLU A 128 5.93 -10.44 -1.96
CA GLU A 128 5.12 -11.58 -2.45
C GLU A 128 3.81 -11.11 -3.10
N PHE A 129 3.14 -10.12 -2.50
CA PHE A 129 1.94 -9.53 -3.08
C PHE A 129 2.26 -8.81 -4.40
N ALA A 130 3.41 -8.13 -4.49
CA ALA A 130 3.87 -7.51 -5.73
C ALA A 130 4.08 -8.53 -6.84
N ASP A 131 4.72 -9.65 -6.52
CA ASP A 131 5.02 -10.73 -7.44
C ASP A 131 3.73 -11.38 -7.97
N VAL A 132 2.73 -11.54 -7.10
CA VAL A 132 1.38 -12.00 -7.49
C VAL A 132 0.71 -11.01 -8.46
N VAL A 133 0.79 -9.71 -8.19
CA VAL A 133 0.22 -8.67 -9.07
C VAL A 133 0.94 -8.66 -10.43
N GLU A 134 2.27 -8.79 -10.46
CA GLU A 134 3.03 -8.91 -11.70
C GLU A 134 2.61 -10.15 -12.50
N SER A 135 2.53 -11.30 -11.82
CA SER A 135 2.12 -12.57 -12.43
C SER A 135 0.71 -12.50 -13.01
N ALA A 136 -0.20 -11.73 -12.39
CA ALA A 136 -1.56 -11.52 -12.89
C ALA A 136 -1.59 -10.62 -14.15
N PHE A 137 -0.78 -9.56 -14.21
CA PHE A 137 -0.78 -8.63 -15.35
C PHE A 137 0.00 -9.13 -16.56
N LYS A 138 1.02 -9.97 -16.35
CA LYS A 138 1.83 -10.54 -17.42
C LYS A 138 1.01 -11.26 -18.50
N PRO A 139 0.14 -12.24 -18.21
CA PRO A 139 -0.63 -12.94 -19.25
C PRO A 139 -1.63 -12.01 -19.95
N ILE A 140 -2.22 -11.05 -19.23
CA ILE A 140 -3.15 -10.07 -19.81
C ILE A 140 -2.42 -9.19 -20.83
N THR A 141 -1.26 -8.67 -20.45
CA THR A 141 -0.43 -7.83 -21.31
C THR A 141 -0.02 -8.60 -22.57
N LEU A 142 0.49 -9.82 -22.40
CA LEU A 142 0.87 -10.69 -23.53
C LEU A 142 -0.30 -10.97 -24.47
N ALA A 143 -1.48 -11.30 -23.92
CA ALA A 143 -2.66 -11.60 -24.72
C ALA A 143 -3.13 -10.37 -25.52
N LEU A 144 -3.18 -9.19 -24.89
CA LEU A 144 -3.61 -7.97 -25.57
C LEU A 144 -2.61 -7.53 -26.65
N THR A 145 -1.30 -7.64 -26.40
CA THR A 145 -0.27 -7.38 -27.42
C THR A 145 -0.41 -8.34 -28.60
N ALA A 146 -0.61 -9.65 -28.34
CA ALA A 146 -0.82 -10.62 -29.40
C ALA A 146 -2.08 -10.34 -30.22
N ILE A 147 -3.19 -9.95 -29.57
CA ILE A 147 -4.43 -9.56 -30.27
C ILE A 147 -4.20 -8.32 -31.15
N LYS A 148 -3.45 -7.33 -30.66
CA LYS A 148 -3.11 -6.12 -31.42
C LYS A 148 -2.27 -6.44 -32.66
N GLU A 149 -1.27 -7.31 -32.54
CA GLU A 149 -0.46 -7.77 -33.67
C GLU A 149 -1.31 -8.52 -34.72
N GLN A 150 -2.18 -9.44 -34.28
CA GLN A 150 -3.08 -10.18 -35.16
C GLN A 150 -4.09 -9.26 -35.87
N GLN A 151 -4.62 -8.26 -35.16
CA GLN A 151 -5.54 -7.27 -35.73
C GLN A 151 -4.85 -6.44 -36.82
N ALA A 152 -3.58 -6.07 -36.63
CA ALA A 152 -2.80 -5.34 -37.62
C ALA A 152 -2.51 -6.17 -38.88
N LEU A 153 -2.17 -7.45 -38.72
CA LEU A 153 -1.95 -8.38 -39.85
C LEU A 153 -3.24 -8.58 -40.65
N ALA A 154 -4.34 -8.88 -39.98
CA ALA A 154 -5.63 -9.09 -40.64
C ALA A 154 -6.16 -7.80 -41.31
N ALA A 155 -5.88 -6.62 -40.75
CA ALA A 155 -6.20 -5.35 -41.42
C ALA A 155 -5.42 -5.16 -42.74
N GLN A 156 -4.14 -5.57 -42.79
CA GLN A 156 -3.35 -5.53 -44.03
C GLN A 156 -3.87 -6.50 -45.09
N GLU A 157 -4.19 -7.74 -44.70
CA GLU A 157 -4.76 -8.73 -45.63
C GLU A 157 -6.11 -8.28 -46.19
N LEU A 158 -6.97 -7.72 -45.34
CA LEU A 158 -8.27 -7.20 -45.76
C LEU A 158 -8.12 -6.08 -46.79
N ALA A 159 -7.17 -5.16 -46.58
CA ALA A 159 -6.88 -4.07 -47.50
C ALA A 159 -6.38 -4.59 -48.86
N ALA A 160 -5.52 -5.62 -48.85
CA ALA A 160 -5.02 -6.27 -50.07
C ALA A 160 -6.14 -6.96 -50.85
N LEU A 161 -7.04 -7.68 -50.17
CA LEU A 161 -8.19 -8.34 -50.78
C LEU A 161 -9.21 -7.35 -51.36
N GLN A 162 -9.52 -6.27 -50.62
CA GLN A 162 -10.38 -5.20 -51.13
C GLN A 162 -9.81 -4.55 -52.40
N GLY A 163 -8.49 -4.35 -52.46
CA GLY A 163 -7.81 -3.84 -53.66
C GLY A 163 -7.98 -4.74 -54.88
N ARG A 164 -7.87 -6.07 -54.69
CA ARG A 164 -8.04 -7.07 -55.76
C ARG A 164 -9.49 -7.18 -56.23
N ILE A 165 -10.46 -7.20 -55.31
CA ILE A 165 -11.88 -7.43 -55.64
C ILE A 165 -12.54 -6.18 -56.26
N LYS A 166 -12.08 -4.97 -55.94
CA LYS A 166 -12.51 -3.75 -56.67
C LYS A 166 -12.23 -3.84 -58.17
N ALA A 167 -11.22 -4.59 -58.59
CA ALA A 167 -10.92 -4.81 -60.01
C ALA A 167 -11.87 -5.83 -60.69
N GLU A 168 -12.50 -6.73 -59.92
CA GLU A 168 -13.36 -7.81 -60.43
C GLU A 168 -14.88 -7.53 -60.29
N SER A 169 -15.28 -6.38 -59.74
CA SER A 169 -16.67 -5.89 -59.68
C SER A 169 -17.68 -6.86 -59.04
N ASN A 170 -17.39 -7.40 -57.85
CA ASN A 170 -18.34 -8.25 -57.11
C ASN A 170 -18.94 -7.54 -55.88
N GLY A 171 -20.13 -6.98 -56.04
CA GLY A 171 -20.78 -6.08 -55.07
C GLY A 171 -21.16 -6.71 -53.73
N ASP A 172 -21.52 -7.99 -53.70
CA ASP A 172 -21.87 -8.69 -52.45
C ASP A 172 -20.65 -8.96 -51.58
N ILE A 173 -19.54 -9.32 -52.21
CA ILE A 173 -18.26 -9.57 -51.55
C ILE A 173 -17.70 -8.26 -50.98
N LEU A 174 -17.80 -7.16 -51.72
CA LEU A 174 -17.42 -5.82 -51.25
C LEU A 174 -18.18 -5.43 -49.97
N ARG A 175 -19.50 -5.66 -49.92
CA ARG A 175 -20.31 -5.39 -48.72
C ARG A 175 -19.95 -6.27 -47.53
N GLY A 176 -19.52 -7.51 -47.77
CA GLY A 176 -18.97 -8.40 -46.73
C GLY A 176 -17.64 -7.88 -46.18
N LEU A 177 -16.71 -7.51 -47.06
CA LEU A 177 -15.41 -6.96 -46.67
C LEU A 177 -15.50 -5.62 -45.94
N GLU A 178 -16.44 -4.74 -46.32
CA GLU A 178 -16.70 -3.50 -45.60
C GLU A 178 -17.22 -3.73 -44.18
N ARG A 179 -18.01 -4.80 -43.96
CA ARG A 179 -18.45 -5.19 -42.61
C ARG A 179 -17.26 -5.65 -41.77
N ILE A 180 -16.41 -6.53 -42.30
CA ILE A 180 -15.22 -7.01 -41.60
C ILE A 180 -14.26 -5.84 -41.30
N GLY A 181 -14.07 -4.92 -42.24
CA GLY A 181 -13.25 -3.73 -42.05
C GLY A 181 -13.76 -2.80 -40.94
N ARG A 182 -15.09 -2.69 -40.78
CA ARG A 182 -15.69 -1.95 -39.65
C ARG A 182 -15.41 -2.64 -38.31
N THR A 183 -15.62 -3.95 -38.22
CA THR A 183 -15.31 -4.73 -37.00
C THR A 183 -13.83 -4.63 -36.64
N HIS A 184 -12.92 -4.65 -37.61
CA HIS A 184 -11.49 -4.44 -37.38
C HIS A 184 -11.18 -3.07 -36.74
N LYS A 185 -11.81 -2.00 -37.23
CA LYS A 185 -11.67 -0.65 -36.66
C LYS A 185 -12.25 -0.54 -35.26
N GLU A 186 -13.36 -1.22 -34.98
CA GLU A 186 -13.93 -1.27 -33.64
C GLU A 186 -12.97 -1.96 -32.65
N ILE A 187 -12.37 -3.09 -33.03
CA ILE A 187 -11.36 -3.77 -32.22
C ILE A 187 -10.14 -2.87 -32.02
N GLU A 188 -9.67 -2.18 -33.06
CA GLU A 188 -8.56 -1.21 -32.97
C GLU A 188 -8.85 -0.11 -31.93
N ASN A 189 -10.06 0.46 -31.96
CA ASN A 189 -10.48 1.49 -31.01
C ASN A 189 -10.56 0.95 -29.57
N ILE A 190 -11.02 -0.29 -29.38
CA ILE A 190 -11.04 -0.94 -28.06
C ILE A 190 -9.61 -1.13 -27.55
N LEU A 191 -8.71 -1.62 -28.40
CA LEU A 191 -7.31 -1.84 -28.06
C LEU A 191 -6.57 -0.52 -27.80
N ALA A 192 -6.95 0.58 -28.46
CA ALA A 192 -6.36 1.90 -28.26
C ALA A 192 -6.61 2.48 -26.85
N ASN A 193 -7.63 1.97 -26.13
CA ASN A 193 -7.83 2.32 -24.72
C ASN A 193 -6.75 1.75 -23.81
N PHE A 194 -6.02 0.73 -24.26
CA PHE A 194 -4.90 0.14 -23.55
C PHE A 194 -3.58 0.70 -24.10
N LYS A 195 -2.69 1.18 -23.22
CA LYS A 195 -1.39 1.77 -23.58
C LYS A 195 -0.33 0.69 -23.78
N ILE A 196 -0.65 -0.28 -24.63
CA ILE A 196 0.19 -1.42 -25.01
C ILE A 196 0.67 -1.32 -26.45
#